data_AF-A0A142YI67-F1
#
_entry.id   AF-A0A142YI67-F1
#
_cell.length_a   1.000
_cell.length_b   1.000
_cell.length_c   1.000
_cell.angle_alpha   90.00
_cell.angle_beta   90.00
_cell.angle_gamma   90.00
#
_symmetry.space_group_name_H-M   'P 1'
#
loop_
_entity.id
_entity.type
_entity.pdbx_description
1 polymer ?
#
loop_
_entity_poly.entity_id
_entity_poly.type
_entity_poly.pdbx_seq_one_letter_code
_entity_poly.pdbx_strand_id
1 'polypeptide(L)'
;MSVLPLLMGLSLLTAAPPEGERIDLADGAKLFIPAGFQAHGSKVNILVHLHGTPTVTEPALEAVGWNAVLVSFNRNGLSSAYSKPFSDPALFPKLIDEAVQRVAARDPGIPFEVSKVAVSSFSAGFGGVREILKTPASFDRVDAIILADSLYCGYAGDPAEKRVAPDLMSGFERFARESAEGRKALLVSHSAQVPPGYASTTETADFLIKAVGAASEPIEADWGDSWRQTRRAIKGRFEVLGFAGEGPDDHMRHLRRIAELWKKAPDPFAKGR
;
A
#
# COMPACT_ATOMS: atom_id res chain seq x y z
N MET A 1 9.69 13.75 38.50
CA MET A 1 10.96 13.82 37.74
C MET A 1 10.62 14.25 36.33
N SER A 2 11.20 15.37 35.89
CA SER A 2 10.90 16.04 34.63
C SER A 2 11.47 15.25 33.45
N VAL A 3 10.67 14.95 32.43
CA VAL A 3 11.11 14.31 31.19
C VAL A 3 11.25 15.40 30.13
N LEU A 4 12.49 15.68 29.76
CA LEU A 4 12.87 16.64 28.72
C LEU A 4 12.57 16.02 27.34
N PRO A 5 11.88 16.70 26.40
CA PRO A 5 11.72 16.18 25.05
C PRO A 5 13.02 16.41 24.28
N LEU A 6 13.68 15.33 23.89
CA LEU A 6 14.82 15.37 22.97
C LEU A 6 14.28 15.65 21.56
N LEU A 7 14.28 16.92 21.17
CA LEU A 7 14.10 17.35 19.78
C LEU A 7 15.32 16.91 18.96
N MET A 8 15.28 15.72 18.38
CA MET A 8 16.17 15.37 17.27
C MET A 8 15.65 16.04 16.00
N GLY A 9 16.23 17.18 15.66
CA GLY A 9 16.10 17.76 14.32
C GLY A 9 16.91 16.93 13.33
N LEU A 10 16.24 16.03 12.61
CA LEU A 10 16.83 15.38 11.45
C LEU A 10 16.64 16.30 10.24
N SER A 11 17.73 16.90 9.78
CA SER A 11 17.80 17.60 8.51
C SER A 11 17.56 16.60 7.38
N LEU A 12 16.30 16.45 6.95
CA LEU A 12 15.99 15.91 5.63
C LEU A 12 16.58 16.89 4.61
N LEU A 13 17.63 16.49 3.88
CA LEU A 13 17.87 17.08 2.58
C LEU A 13 16.62 16.76 1.75
N THR A 14 15.67 17.69 1.70
CA THR A 14 14.49 17.55 0.87
C THR A 14 14.97 17.63 -0.57
N ALA A 15 15.10 16.48 -1.23
CA ALA A 15 15.16 16.46 -2.68
C ALA A 15 14.00 17.30 -3.21
N ALA A 16 14.25 18.10 -4.25
CA ALA A 16 13.19 18.88 -4.87
C ALA A 16 12.03 17.94 -5.23
N PRO A 17 10.77 18.35 -5.02
CA PRO A 17 9.63 17.54 -5.40
C PRO A 17 9.71 17.25 -6.91
N PRO A 18 9.35 16.03 -7.36
CA PRO A 18 9.43 15.68 -8.77
C PRO A 18 8.53 16.59 -9.62
N GLU A 19 8.92 16.78 -10.87
CA GLU A 19 8.14 17.55 -11.84
C GLU A 19 6.81 16.83 -12.13
N GLY A 20 5.73 17.60 -12.17
CA GLY A 20 4.40 17.08 -12.45
C GLY A 20 3.30 17.95 -11.87
N GLU A 21 2.07 17.64 -12.28
CA GLU A 21 0.89 18.37 -11.87
C GLU A 21 0.32 17.80 -10.56
N ARG A 22 -0.15 18.68 -9.66
CA ARG A 22 -0.79 18.30 -8.41
C ARG A 22 -2.19 18.90 -8.36
N ILE A 23 -3.19 18.04 -8.25
CA ILE A 23 -4.60 18.42 -8.34
C ILE A 23 -5.34 17.92 -7.11
N ASP A 24 -6.21 18.77 -6.56
CA ASP A 24 -7.08 18.40 -5.46
C ASP A 24 -8.23 17.53 -5.97
N LEU A 25 -8.45 16.40 -5.30
CA LEU A 25 -9.58 15.50 -5.54
C LEU A 25 -10.57 15.58 -4.37
N ALA A 26 -11.70 14.88 -4.53
CA ALA A 26 -12.67 14.70 -3.46
C ALA A 26 -12.04 14.23 -2.14
N ASP A 27 -12.71 14.60 -1.05
CA ASP A 27 -12.32 14.18 0.31
C ASP A 27 -10.85 14.47 0.59
N GLY A 28 -10.31 15.61 0.18
CA GLY A 28 -8.94 16.02 0.46
C GLY A 28 -7.87 15.03 -0.02
N ALA A 29 -8.20 14.13 -0.94
CA ALA A 29 -7.21 13.34 -1.67
C ALA A 29 -6.48 14.25 -2.66
N LYS A 30 -5.28 13.85 -3.06
CA LYS A 30 -4.46 14.58 -4.02
C LYS A 30 -4.09 13.67 -5.17
N LEU A 31 -4.20 14.18 -6.39
CA LEU A 31 -3.66 13.54 -7.59
C LEU A 31 -2.30 14.14 -7.90
N PHE A 32 -1.30 13.30 -8.14
CA PHE A 32 -0.04 13.67 -8.76
C PHE A 32 0.04 13.01 -10.13
N ILE A 33 0.28 13.81 -11.16
CA ILE A 33 0.50 13.38 -12.53
C ILE A 33 1.98 13.67 -12.88
N PRO A 34 2.83 12.63 -12.94
CA PRO A 34 4.24 12.78 -13.35
C PRO A 34 4.39 13.56 -14.65
N ALA A 35 5.40 14.43 -14.77
CA ALA A 35 5.66 15.14 -16.02
C ALA A 35 5.91 14.18 -17.20
N GLY A 36 6.54 13.03 -16.93
CA GLY A 36 6.77 11.96 -17.90
C GLY A 36 5.57 11.04 -18.16
N PHE A 37 4.43 11.23 -17.50
CA PHE A 37 3.25 10.39 -17.69
C PHE A 37 2.70 10.53 -19.12
N GLN A 38 2.51 9.40 -19.79
CA GLN A 38 1.94 9.34 -21.13
C GLN A 38 0.81 8.32 -21.14
N ALA A 39 -0.44 8.75 -21.31
CA ALA A 39 -1.52 7.78 -21.41
C ALA A 39 -1.30 6.83 -22.60
N HIS A 40 -1.49 5.53 -22.37
CA HIS A 40 -1.36 4.53 -23.43
C HIS A 40 -2.68 4.45 -24.21
N GLY A 41 -2.79 5.22 -25.30
CA GLY A 41 -4.08 5.42 -25.95
C GLY A 41 -5.02 6.16 -24.99
N SER A 42 -6.20 5.61 -24.73
CA SER A 42 -7.17 6.19 -23.79
C SER A 42 -7.14 5.52 -22.40
N LYS A 43 -6.06 4.84 -22.02
CA LYS A 43 -5.98 4.05 -20.78
C LYS A 43 -5.04 4.69 -19.74
N VAL A 44 -5.54 4.84 -18.51
CA VAL A 44 -4.80 5.45 -17.39
C VAL A 44 -4.59 4.42 -16.28
N ASN A 45 -3.33 4.13 -15.94
CA ASN A 45 -2.98 3.33 -14.77
C ASN A 45 -2.96 4.22 -13.52
N ILE A 46 -3.45 3.69 -12.39
CA ILE A 46 -3.58 4.45 -11.15
C ILE A 46 -2.95 3.67 -10.01
N LEU A 47 -2.05 4.34 -9.28
CA LEU A 47 -1.61 3.92 -7.97
C LEU A 47 -2.35 4.75 -6.91
N VAL A 48 -3.15 4.10 -6.07
CA VAL A 48 -3.76 4.74 -4.90
C VAL A 48 -2.88 4.44 -3.69
N HIS A 49 -2.33 5.45 -3.03
CA HIS A 49 -1.53 5.26 -1.82
C HIS A 49 -2.21 5.84 -0.57
N LEU A 50 -2.26 5.04 0.48
CA LEU A 50 -2.88 5.39 1.77
C LEU A 50 -1.80 5.50 2.87
N HIS A 51 -1.81 6.64 3.56
CA HIS A 51 -0.93 6.95 4.69
C HIS A 51 0.57 7.06 4.34
N GLY A 52 0.91 8.15 3.65
CA GLY A 52 2.29 8.50 3.30
C GLY A 52 2.34 9.94 2.81
N THR A 53 3.41 10.66 3.16
CA THR A 53 3.59 12.05 2.69
C THR A 53 3.94 12.08 1.20
N PRO A 54 3.41 13.04 0.42
CA PRO A 54 3.78 13.23 -0.99
C PRO A 54 5.29 13.37 -1.21
N THR A 55 6.01 13.92 -0.24
CA THR A 55 7.48 14.05 -0.26
C THR A 55 8.23 12.72 -0.28
N VAL A 56 7.55 11.60 -0.03
CA VAL A 56 8.09 10.23 -0.13
C VAL A 56 7.45 9.48 -1.29
N THR A 57 6.13 9.59 -1.47
CA THR A 57 5.38 8.76 -2.42
C THR A 57 5.49 9.24 -3.87
N GLU A 58 5.61 10.54 -4.12
CA GLU A 58 5.81 11.07 -5.49
C GLU A 58 7.21 10.71 -6.03
N PRO A 59 8.33 10.96 -5.30
CA PRO A 59 9.65 10.49 -5.74
C PRO A 59 9.70 8.96 -5.91
N ALA A 60 8.98 8.20 -5.07
CA ALA A 60 8.91 6.75 -5.21
C ALA A 60 8.23 6.31 -6.51
N LEU A 61 7.19 7.03 -6.97
CA LEU A 61 6.51 6.72 -8.22
C LEU A 61 7.43 6.98 -9.43
N GLU A 62 8.15 8.10 -9.40
CA GLU A 62 9.15 8.42 -10.42
C GLU A 62 10.27 7.38 -10.45
N ALA A 63 10.81 7.01 -9.28
CA ALA A 63 11.91 6.08 -9.16
C ALA A 63 11.56 4.65 -9.63
N VAL A 64 10.31 4.21 -9.46
CA VAL A 64 9.87 2.90 -9.97
C VAL A 64 9.64 2.93 -11.49
N GLY A 65 9.46 4.11 -12.09
CA GLY A 65 9.31 4.28 -13.54
C GLY A 65 7.99 3.74 -14.09
N TRP A 66 6.98 3.60 -13.23
CA TRP A 66 5.65 3.17 -13.66
C TRP A 66 4.94 4.29 -14.41
N ASN A 67 4.43 3.98 -15.60
CA ASN A 67 3.57 4.90 -16.32
C ASN A 67 2.14 4.89 -15.73
N ALA A 68 2.00 5.56 -14.59
CA ALA A 68 0.77 5.66 -13.82
C ALA A 68 0.67 7.05 -13.16
N VAL A 69 -0.54 7.40 -12.74
CA VAL A 69 -0.77 8.57 -11.87
C VAL A 69 -0.92 8.12 -10.42
N LEU A 70 -0.59 9.00 -9.46
CA LEU A 70 -0.68 8.73 -8.03
C LEU A 70 -1.86 9.46 -7.39
N VAL A 71 -2.81 8.70 -6.83
CA VAL A 71 -3.84 9.23 -5.93
C VAL A 71 -3.36 9.02 -4.49
N SER A 72 -2.97 10.10 -3.81
CA SER A 72 -2.58 10.07 -2.41
C SER A 72 -3.75 10.41 -1.50
N PHE A 73 -4.10 9.49 -0.60
CA PHE A 73 -5.04 9.72 0.49
C PHE A 73 -4.27 9.74 1.81
N ASN A 74 -3.81 10.92 2.23
CA ASN A 74 -3.02 11.07 3.45
C ASN A 74 -3.86 11.76 4.55
N ARG A 75 -3.84 11.19 5.75
CA ARG A 75 -4.57 11.65 6.94
C ARG A 75 -3.72 11.55 8.18
N ASN A 76 -3.90 12.52 9.06
CA ASN A 76 -3.38 12.43 10.42
C ASN A 76 -4.24 11.46 11.24
N GLY A 77 -3.60 10.55 11.97
CA GLY A 77 -4.26 9.62 12.87
C GLY A 77 -4.01 8.15 12.53
N LEU A 78 -4.65 7.28 13.31
CA LEU A 78 -4.56 5.82 13.20
C LEU A 78 -5.53 5.30 12.13
N SER A 79 -5.70 3.97 12.06
CA SER A 79 -6.45 3.30 11.00
C SER A 79 -7.91 3.76 10.83
N SER A 80 -8.55 4.31 11.86
CA SER A 80 -9.91 4.86 11.77
C SER A 80 -10.00 6.14 10.94
N ALA A 81 -8.91 6.91 10.82
CA ALA A 81 -8.83 8.07 9.92
C ALA A 81 -8.93 7.66 8.44
N TYR A 82 -8.67 6.38 8.14
CA TYR A 82 -8.77 5.78 6.82
C TYR A 82 -10.04 4.94 6.68
N SER A 83 -10.41 4.15 7.68
CA SER A 83 -11.61 3.31 7.57
C SER A 83 -12.91 4.12 7.55
N LYS A 84 -12.99 5.25 8.25
CA LYS A 84 -14.24 6.04 8.28
C LYS A 84 -14.61 6.59 6.90
N PRO A 85 -13.74 7.30 6.15
CA PRO A 85 -14.07 7.76 4.80
C PRO A 85 -14.37 6.60 3.85
N PHE A 86 -13.54 5.55 3.85
CA PHE A 86 -13.71 4.42 2.93
C PHE A 86 -14.85 3.46 3.28
N SER A 87 -15.52 3.65 4.42
CA SER A 87 -16.79 2.96 4.72
C SER A 87 -17.93 3.40 3.81
N ASP A 88 -17.81 4.58 3.17
CA ASP A 88 -18.63 4.93 2.02
C ASP A 88 -18.13 4.14 0.79
N PRO A 89 -18.92 3.17 0.29
CA PRO A 89 -18.51 2.33 -0.83
C PRO A 89 -18.30 3.12 -2.14
N ALA A 90 -18.81 4.35 -2.24
CA ALA A 90 -18.66 5.20 -3.42
C ALA A 90 -17.32 5.94 -3.46
N LEU A 91 -16.63 6.12 -2.32
CA LEU A 91 -15.43 6.96 -2.26
C LEU A 91 -14.30 6.43 -3.15
N PHE A 92 -13.96 5.14 -3.04
CA PHE A 92 -12.86 4.57 -3.83
C PHE A 92 -13.11 4.65 -5.34
N PRO A 93 -14.26 4.20 -5.89
CA PRO A 93 -14.59 4.39 -7.29
C PRO A 93 -14.53 5.85 -7.72
N LYS A 94 -15.11 6.76 -6.92
CA LYS A 94 -15.11 8.20 -7.21
C LYS A 94 -13.69 8.76 -7.35
N LEU A 95 -12.76 8.39 -6.45
CA LEU A 95 -11.39 8.89 -6.49
C LEU A 95 -10.64 8.45 -7.76
N ILE A 96 -10.77 7.20 -8.17
CA ILE A 96 -10.09 6.70 -9.38
C ILE A 96 -10.76 7.21 -10.66
N ASP A 97 -12.08 7.40 -10.67
CA ASP A 97 -12.80 7.96 -11.81
C ASP A 97 -12.50 9.46 -11.96
N GLU A 98 -12.48 10.21 -10.85
CA GLU A 98 -12.09 11.63 -10.86
C GLU A 98 -10.64 11.80 -11.33
N ALA A 99 -9.72 10.93 -10.91
CA ALA A 99 -8.33 10.98 -11.36
C ALA A 99 -8.21 10.87 -12.90
N VAL A 100 -8.96 9.95 -13.51
CA VAL A 100 -8.99 9.83 -14.98
C VAL A 100 -9.62 11.05 -15.63
N GLN A 101 -10.69 11.60 -15.06
CA GLN A 101 -11.31 12.83 -15.58
C GLN A 101 -10.33 14.02 -15.57
N ARG A 102 -9.48 14.13 -14.54
CA ARG A 102 -8.44 15.17 -14.48
C ARG A 102 -7.36 14.96 -15.54
N VAL A 103 -6.94 13.71 -15.77
CA VAL A 103 -6.03 13.38 -16.87
C VAL A 103 -6.67 13.71 -18.22
N ALA A 104 -7.95 13.36 -18.41
CA ALA A 104 -8.68 13.58 -19.65
C ALA A 104 -8.85 15.05 -20.03
N ALA A 105 -8.92 15.94 -19.04
CA ALA A 105 -9.00 17.39 -19.28
C ALA A 105 -7.79 17.96 -20.03
N ARG A 106 -6.66 17.23 -20.06
CA ARG A 106 -5.44 17.60 -20.80
C ARG A 106 -5.57 17.37 -22.30
N ASP A 107 -6.36 16.36 -22.70
CA ASP A 107 -6.56 15.99 -24.10
C ASP A 107 -8.06 15.83 -24.41
N PRO A 108 -8.80 16.96 -24.52
CA PRO A 108 -10.23 16.93 -24.80
C PRO A 108 -10.54 16.18 -26.10
N GLY A 109 -11.50 15.24 -26.03
CA GLY A 109 -11.93 14.43 -27.18
C GLY A 109 -11.40 12.99 -27.17
N ILE A 110 -10.49 12.65 -26.27
CA ILE A 110 -10.10 11.25 -26.03
C ILE A 110 -10.95 10.68 -24.88
N PRO A 111 -11.67 9.56 -25.07
CA PRO A 111 -12.47 8.94 -24.02
C PRO A 111 -11.57 8.14 -23.08
N PHE A 112 -10.88 8.82 -22.15
CA PHE A 112 -10.03 8.12 -21.20
C PHE A 112 -10.81 7.23 -20.25
N GLU A 113 -10.23 6.09 -19.93
CA GLU A 113 -10.79 5.08 -19.05
C GLU A 113 -9.73 4.60 -18.05
N VAL A 114 -10.19 4.22 -16.87
CA VAL A 114 -9.35 3.52 -15.89
C VAL A 114 -8.85 2.21 -16.53
N SER A 115 -7.54 2.00 -16.45
CA SER A 115 -6.90 0.77 -16.86
C SER A 115 -6.67 -0.12 -15.63
N LYS A 116 -5.43 -0.29 -15.21
CA LYS A 116 -5.06 -1.06 -14.03
C LYS A 116 -5.01 -0.18 -12.79
N VAL A 117 -5.45 -0.73 -11.66
CA VAL A 117 -5.41 -0.05 -10.36
C VAL A 117 -4.61 -0.86 -9.36
N ALA A 118 -3.56 -0.22 -8.82
CA ALA A 118 -2.82 -0.72 -7.68
C ALA A 118 -3.18 0.09 -6.42
N VAL A 119 -3.31 -0.58 -5.28
CA VAL A 119 -3.49 0.07 -3.97
C VAL A 119 -2.27 -0.22 -3.11
N SER A 120 -1.60 0.82 -2.65
CA SER A 120 -0.51 0.70 -1.69
C SER A 120 -0.89 1.34 -0.36
N SER A 121 -0.44 0.76 0.75
CA SER A 121 -0.62 1.37 2.07
C SER A 121 0.59 1.19 2.95
N PHE A 122 0.79 2.14 3.86
CA PHE A 122 1.74 2.07 4.96
C PHE A 122 1.00 2.19 6.30
N SER A 123 1.48 1.51 7.36
CA SER A 123 0.96 1.62 8.73
C SER A 123 -0.58 1.68 8.79
N ALA A 124 -1.16 2.73 9.38
CA ALA A 124 -2.60 2.98 9.52
C ALA A 124 -3.43 2.90 8.22
N GLY A 125 -2.81 3.04 7.03
CA GLY A 125 -3.48 3.02 5.73
C GLY A 125 -4.28 1.74 5.46
N PHE A 126 -3.92 0.61 6.09
CA PHE A 126 -4.68 -0.65 5.95
C PHE A 126 -6.15 -0.52 6.33
N GLY A 127 -6.48 0.44 7.22
CA GLY A 127 -7.86 0.70 7.63
C GLY A 127 -8.73 1.05 6.42
N GLY A 128 -8.22 1.84 5.48
CA GLY A 128 -8.93 2.17 4.24
C GLY A 128 -8.96 0.98 3.26
N VAL A 129 -7.83 0.29 3.10
CA VAL A 129 -7.75 -0.91 2.24
C VAL A 129 -8.75 -1.98 2.68
N ARG A 130 -8.91 -2.19 4.00
CA ARG A 130 -9.87 -3.14 4.55
C ARG A 130 -11.30 -2.81 4.13
N GLU A 131 -11.69 -1.53 4.16
CA GLU A 131 -13.03 -1.12 3.74
C GLU A 131 -13.22 -1.23 2.22
N ILE A 132 -12.21 -0.85 1.43
CA ILE A 132 -12.20 -1.02 -0.03
C ILE A 132 -12.49 -2.48 -0.41
N LEU A 133 -11.88 -3.44 0.31
CA LEU A 133 -12.03 -4.87 0.01
C LEU A 133 -13.39 -5.46 0.41
N LYS A 134 -14.24 -4.75 1.17
CA LYS A 134 -15.58 -5.24 1.54
C LYS A 134 -16.55 -5.21 0.38
N THR A 135 -16.38 -4.29 -0.57
CA THR A 135 -17.34 -4.11 -1.66
C THR A 135 -16.88 -4.86 -2.90
N PRO A 136 -17.73 -5.71 -3.52
CA PRO A 136 -17.36 -6.43 -4.75
C PRO A 136 -16.92 -5.48 -5.87
N ALA A 137 -17.65 -4.37 -6.07
CA ALA A 137 -17.35 -3.40 -7.11
C ALA A 137 -15.95 -2.77 -6.98
N SER A 138 -15.48 -2.48 -5.76
CA SER A 138 -14.12 -1.97 -5.56
C SER A 138 -13.09 -3.09 -5.62
N PHE A 139 -13.38 -4.24 -4.99
CA PHE A 139 -12.49 -5.41 -5.00
C PHE A 139 -12.11 -5.84 -6.43
N ASP A 140 -13.08 -5.87 -7.34
CA ASP A 140 -12.88 -6.28 -8.72
C ASP A 140 -11.98 -5.29 -9.48
N ARG A 141 -12.09 -4.00 -9.18
CA ARG A 141 -11.28 -2.94 -9.80
C ARG A 141 -9.84 -2.91 -9.32
N VAL A 142 -9.50 -3.53 -8.19
CA VAL A 142 -8.11 -3.56 -7.68
C VAL A 142 -7.36 -4.74 -8.27
N ASP A 143 -6.35 -4.45 -9.10
CA ASP A 143 -5.49 -5.46 -9.73
C ASP A 143 -4.33 -5.90 -8.82
N ALA A 144 -3.83 -4.97 -7.99
CA ALA A 144 -2.71 -5.24 -7.11
C ALA A 144 -2.78 -4.50 -5.78
N ILE A 145 -2.19 -5.09 -4.75
CA ILE A 145 -2.03 -4.49 -3.43
C ILE A 145 -0.58 -4.60 -2.96
N ILE A 146 -0.05 -3.50 -2.41
CA ILE A 146 1.25 -3.45 -1.75
C ILE A 146 1.08 -2.92 -0.32
N LEU A 147 1.19 -3.81 0.67
CA LEU A 147 1.09 -3.47 2.09
C LEU A 147 2.50 -3.34 2.68
N ALA A 148 2.96 -2.11 2.87
CA ALA A 148 4.27 -1.79 3.43
C ALA A 148 4.17 -1.68 4.96
N ASP A 149 4.48 -2.75 5.68
CA ASP A 149 4.35 -2.84 7.16
C ASP A 149 3.04 -2.22 7.67
N SER A 150 1.94 -2.60 7.02
CA SER A 150 0.66 -1.89 7.13
C SER A 150 -0.46 -2.75 7.69
N LEU A 151 -0.45 -4.07 7.46
CA LEU A 151 -1.58 -4.92 7.81
C LEU A 151 -1.60 -5.27 9.31
N TYR A 152 -2.50 -4.65 10.06
CA TYR A 152 -2.79 -5.01 11.45
C TYR A 152 -4.25 -5.46 11.59
N CYS A 153 -4.59 -6.16 12.67
CA CYS A 153 -5.98 -6.37 13.05
C CYS A 153 -6.11 -6.67 14.55
N GLY A 154 -7.33 -6.62 15.08
CA GLY A 154 -7.59 -7.12 16.44
C GLY A 154 -7.44 -8.63 16.55
N TYR A 155 -7.43 -9.13 17.78
CA TYR A 155 -7.55 -10.56 18.07
C TYR A 155 -9.02 -10.96 18.23
N ALA A 156 -9.35 -12.21 17.90
CA ALA A 156 -10.63 -12.83 18.17
C ALA A 156 -10.62 -13.51 19.55
N GLY A 157 -11.73 -13.37 20.29
CA GLY A 157 -11.86 -13.95 21.62
C GLY A 157 -10.94 -13.27 22.63
N ASP A 158 -10.27 -14.06 23.47
CA ASP A 158 -9.32 -13.57 24.46
C ASP A 158 -8.03 -13.05 23.78
N PRO A 159 -7.69 -11.77 23.91
CA PRO A 159 -6.45 -11.21 23.37
C PRO A 159 -5.16 -11.92 23.85
N ALA A 160 -5.18 -12.59 25.01
CA ALA A 160 -4.04 -13.35 25.51
C ALA A 160 -3.70 -14.56 24.61
N GLU A 161 -4.66 -15.08 23.86
CA GLU A 161 -4.45 -16.21 22.94
C GLU A 161 -3.88 -15.77 21.59
N LYS A 162 -3.79 -14.45 21.34
CA LYS A 162 -3.25 -13.85 20.11
C LYS A 162 -3.80 -14.45 18.81
N ARG A 163 -5.07 -14.84 18.80
CA ARG A 163 -5.73 -15.38 17.61
C ARG A 163 -6.13 -14.24 16.69
N VAL A 164 -5.43 -14.06 15.57
CA VAL A 164 -5.78 -13.10 14.51
C VAL A 164 -7.26 -13.22 14.14
N ALA A 165 -7.99 -12.11 14.18
CA ALA A 165 -9.44 -12.08 13.93
C ALA A 165 -9.77 -12.33 12.44
N PRO A 166 -10.38 -13.48 12.06
CA PRO A 166 -10.57 -13.83 10.66
C PRO A 166 -11.55 -12.91 9.92
N ASP A 167 -12.56 -12.39 10.62
CA ASP A 167 -13.55 -11.46 10.06
C ASP A 167 -12.88 -10.15 9.59
N LEU A 168 -11.93 -9.64 10.37
CA LEU A 168 -11.14 -8.44 10.02
C LEU A 168 -10.14 -8.69 8.88
N MET A 169 -9.79 -9.95 8.62
CA MET A 169 -8.84 -10.37 7.59
C MET A 169 -9.51 -10.87 6.30
N SER A 170 -10.81 -11.15 6.32
CA SER A 170 -11.57 -11.81 5.24
C SER A 170 -11.33 -11.23 3.84
N GLY A 171 -11.34 -9.90 3.69
CA GLY A 171 -11.07 -9.24 2.40
C GLY A 171 -9.64 -9.44 1.91
N PHE A 172 -8.66 -9.35 2.80
CA PHE A 172 -7.25 -9.60 2.49
C PHE A 172 -6.99 -11.08 2.19
N GLU A 173 -7.63 -11.98 2.93
CA GLU A 173 -7.56 -13.42 2.69
C GLU A 173 -8.07 -13.76 1.28
N ARG A 174 -9.26 -13.24 0.91
CA ARG A 174 -9.81 -13.40 -0.44
C ARG A 174 -8.83 -12.88 -1.49
N PHE A 175 -8.28 -11.67 -1.29
CA PHE A 175 -7.32 -11.08 -2.23
C PHE A 175 -6.01 -11.90 -2.34
N ALA A 176 -5.53 -12.46 -1.22
CA ALA A 176 -4.36 -13.33 -1.20
C ALA A 176 -4.60 -14.62 -1.99
N ARG A 177 -5.80 -15.22 -1.89
CA ARG A 177 -6.20 -16.41 -2.68
C ARG A 177 -6.24 -16.09 -4.18
N GLU A 178 -6.88 -14.99 -4.57
CA GLU A 178 -6.89 -14.48 -5.96
C GLU A 178 -5.46 -14.26 -6.49
N SER A 179 -4.56 -13.76 -5.63
CA SER A 179 -3.17 -13.53 -5.99
C SER A 179 -2.37 -14.83 -6.10
N ALA A 180 -2.62 -15.80 -5.23
CA ALA A 180 -2.04 -17.13 -5.29
C ALA A 180 -2.43 -17.88 -6.58
N GLU A 181 -3.62 -17.59 -7.10
CA GLU A 181 -4.13 -18.12 -8.39
C GLU A 181 -3.75 -17.24 -9.59
N GLY A 182 -2.98 -16.16 -9.37
CA GLY A 182 -2.42 -15.30 -10.41
C GLY A 182 -3.38 -14.27 -11.02
N ARG A 183 -4.61 -14.17 -10.52
CA ARG A 183 -5.63 -13.21 -11.00
C ARG A 183 -5.39 -11.78 -10.53
N LYS A 184 -4.78 -11.64 -9.36
CA LYS A 184 -4.39 -10.35 -8.75
C LYS A 184 -2.92 -10.42 -8.29
N ALA A 185 -2.34 -9.32 -7.81
CA ALA A 185 -1.01 -9.33 -7.22
C ALA A 185 -1.03 -8.78 -5.80
N LEU A 186 -0.44 -9.49 -4.84
CA LEU A 186 -0.37 -9.03 -3.45
C LEU A 186 1.07 -9.14 -2.95
N LEU A 187 1.67 -8.00 -2.60
CA LEU A 187 2.91 -7.93 -1.86
C LEU A 187 2.65 -7.43 -0.45
N VAL A 188 3.11 -8.17 0.56
CA VAL A 188 3.08 -7.77 1.97
C VAL A 188 4.51 -7.72 2.46
N SER A 189 4.95 -6.56 2.97
CA SER A 189 6.17 -6.49 3.77
C SER A 189 5.83 -6.26 5.23
N HIS A 190 6.63 -6.83 6.13
CA HIS A 190 6.48 -6.62 7.55
C HIS A 190 7.83 -6.45 8.25
N SER A 191 7.84 -5.67 9.32
CA SER A 191 8.90 -5.65 10.32
C SER A 191 8.66 -6.75 11.37
N ALA A 192 9.55 -6.87 12.36
CA ALA A 192 9.38 -7.72 13.53
C ALA A 192 8.71 -7.00 14.71
N GLN A 193 8.18 -5.79 14.49
CA GLN A 193 7.53 -5.01 15.54
C GLN A 193 6.30 -5.73 16.09
N VAL A 194 6.20 -5.81 17.42
CA VAL A 194 5.05 -6.35 18.13
C VAL A 194 4.31 -5.22 18.84
N PRO A 195 3.11 -4.82 18.35
CA PRO A 195 2.34 -3.78 19.00
C PRO A 195 1.60 -4.28 20.25
N PRO A 196 1.25 -3.40 21.19
CA PRO A 196 0.46 -3.77 22.35
C PRO A 196 -1.02 -3.96 21.98
N GLY A 197 -1.58 -5.13 22.27
CA GLY A 197 -3.03 -5.36 22.30
C GLY A 197 -3.71 -5.64 20.96
N TYR A 198 -2.96 -5.83 19.87
CA TYR A 198 -3.50 -6.25 18.57
C TYR A 198 -2.44 -7.04 17.78
N ALA A 199 -2.86 -7.71 16.71
CA ALA A 199 -1.99 -8.53 15.87
C ALA A 199 -1.01 -7.66 15.07
N SER A 200 0.27 -8.02 15.13
CA SER A 200 1.35 -7.41 14.35
C SER A 200 1.23 -7.69 12.85
N THR A 201 2.01 -6.96 12.06
CA THR A 201 2.19 -7.22 10.62
C THR A 201 2.86 -8.57 10.34
N THR A 202 3.64 -9.10 11.30
CA THR A 202 4.17 -10.48 11.22
C THR A 202 3.03 -11.50 11.35
N GLU A 203 2.18 -11.36 12.37
CA GLU A 203 1.07 -12.30 12.64
C GLU A 203 0.00 -12.28 11.54
N THR A 204 -0.32 -11.10 10.99
CA THR A 204 -1.26 -11.00 9.87
C THR A 204 -0.65 -11.52 8.56
N ALA A 205 0.65 -11.36 8.35
CA ALA A 205 1.34 -11.99 7.22
C ALA A 205 1.31 -13.53 7.35
N ASP A 206 1.55 -14.08 8.54
CA ASP A 206 1.46 -15.52 8.81
C ASP A 206 0.06 -16.07 8.56
N PHE A 207 -0.97 -15.30 8.94
CA PHE A 207 -2.36 -15.63 8.62
C PHE A 207 -2.58 -15.78 7.11
N LEU A 208 -2.09 -14.83 6.30
CA LEU A 208 -2.24 -14.89 4.84
C LEU A 208 -1.42 -16.03 4.22
N ILE A 209 -0.18 -16.24 4.66
CA ILE A 209 0.68 -17.36 4.23
C ILE A 209 -0.04 -18.69 4.44
N LYS A 210 -0.61 -18.89 5.64
CA LYS A 210 -1.38 -20.09 5.97
C LYS A 210 -2.62 -20.22 5.10
N ALA A 211 -3.38 -19.14 4.90
CA ALA A 211 -4.61 -19.17 4.12
C ALA A 211 -4.38 -19.64 2.68
N VAL A 212 -3.31 -19.18 2.04
CA VAL A 212 -2.99 -19.60 0.66
C VAL A 212 -2.20 -20.89 0.60
N GLY A 213 -1.72 -21.43 1.73
CA GLY A 213 -0.86 -22.61 1.76
C GLY A 213 0.47 -22.38 1.03
N ALA A 214 1.11 -21.24 1.30
CA ALA A 214 2.48 -20.96 0.89
C ALA A 214 3.47 -21.45 1.97
N ALA A 215 4.70 -21.75 1.57
CA ALA A 215 5.79 -22.01 2.50
C ALA A 215 6.51 -20.70 2.84
N SER A 216 6.84 -20.52 4.11
CA SER A 216 7.72 -19.43 4.55
C SER A 216 9.15 -19.97 4.61
N GLU A 217 10.02 -19.39 3.79
CA GLU A 217 11.42 -19.79 3.66
C GLU A 217 12.31 -18.76 4.38
N PRO A 218 13.26 -19.20 5.22
CA PRO A 218 14.25 -18.30 5.78
C PRO A 218 15.16 -17.81 4.65
N ILE A 219 15.44 -16.51 4.63
CA ILE A 219 16.42 -15.92 3.72
C ILE A 219 17.29 -14.94 4.50
N GLU A 220 18.50 -14.65 4.02
CA GLU A 220 19.27 -13.51 4.50
C GLU A 220 19.60 -12.65 3.28
N ALA A 221 18.89 -11.54 3.13
CA ALA A 221 19.15 -10.55 2.08
C ALA A 221 19.30 -9.17 2.69
N ASP A 222 20.41 -8.51 2.38
CA ASP A 222 20.68 -7.13 2.76
C ASP A 222 20.14 -6.18 1.69
N TRP A 223 19.20 -5.33 2.07
CA TRP A 223 18.64 -4.29 1.21
C TRP A 223 19.35 -2.94 1.42
N GLY A 224 20.46 -2.90 2.17
CA GLY A 224 21.17 -1.68 2.55
C GLY A 224 20.47 -0.94 3.70
N ASP A 225 21.13 0.09 4.24
CA ASP A 225 20.68 0.87 5.41
C ASP A 225 20.25 0.02 6.61
N SER A 226 20.95 -1.10 6.84
CA SER A 226 20.65 -2.08 7.87
C SER A 226 19.27 -2.75 7.72
N TRP A 227 18.64 -2.68 6.54
CA TRP A 227 17.36 -3.31 6.28
C TRP A 227 17.57 -4.76 5.83
N ARG A 228 17.49 -5.68 6.77
CA ARG A 228 17.70 -7.11 6.51
C ARG A 228 16.39 -7.84 6.35
N GLN A 229 16.20 -8.46 5.19
CA GLN A 229 15.12 -9.41 4.96
C GLN A 229 15.53 -10.78 5.52
N THR A 230 14.68 -11.35 6.37
CA THR A 230 14.92 -12.60 7.11
C THR A 230 14.07 -13.77 6.61
N ARG A 231 13.00 -13.49 5.87
CA ARG A 231 12.14 -14.53 5.31
C ARG A 231 11.39 -14.07 4.06
N ARG A 232 10.92 -15.05 3.30
CA ARG A 232 10.08 -14.84 2.12
C ARG A 232 9.05 -15.96 2.02
N ALA A 233 7.84 -15.63 1.57
CA ALA A 233 6.86 -16.63 1.16
C ALA A 233 6.28 -16.23 -0.19
N ILE A 234 6.13 -17.18 -1.11
CA ILE A 234 5.60 -16.92 -2.45
C ILE A 234 4.63 -18.02 -2.84
N LYS A 235 3.53 -17.63 -3.47
CA LYS A 235 2.64 -18.54 -4.21
C LYS A 235 1.96 -17.77 -5.33
N GLY A 236 2.15 -18.16 -6.58
CA GLY A 236 1.63 -17.39 -7.72
C GLY A 236 2.12 -15.94 -7.68
N ARG A 237 1.18 -14.98 -7.63
CA ARG A 237 1.44 -13.54 -7.49
C ARG A 237 1.21 -13.01 -6.07
N PHE A 238 1.11 -13.89 -5.08
CA PHE A 238 1.16 -13.55 -3.66
C PHE A 238 2.61 -13.66 -3.15
N GLU A 239 3.11 -12.61 -2.51
CA GLU A 239 4.46 -12.54 -1.96
C GLU A 239 4.47 -11.84 -0.60
N VAL A 240 5.18 -12.46 0.36
CA VAL A 240 5.51 -11.87 1.66
C VAL A 240 7.01 -11.67 1.78
N LEU A 241 7.41 -10.48 2.23
CA LEU A 241 8.78 -10.11 2.58
C LEU A 241 8.84 -9.82 4.08
N GLY A 242 9.53 -10.66 4.85
CA GLY A 242 9.72 -10.42 6.28
C GLY A 242 11.08 -9.81 6.57
N PHE A 243 11.11 -8.74 7.35
CA PHE A 243 12.31 -8.01 7.72
C PHE A 243 12.56 -8.08 9.23
N ALA A 244 13.85 -8.08 9.60
CA ALA A 244 14.25 -7.87 10.98
C ALA A 244 13.96 -6.42 11.43
N GLY A 245 13.93 -6.21 12.74
CA GLY A 245 13.77 -4.90 13.35
C GLY A 245 12.42 -4.74 14.04
N GLU A 246 12.46 -4.31 15.29
CA GLU A 246 11.29 -4.21 16.18
C GLU A 246 10.92 -2.76 16.49
N GLY A 247 11.76 -1.81 16.06
CA GLY A 247 11.67 -0.41 16.44
C GLY A 247 10.81 0.46 15.52
N PRO A 248 10.46 1.68 15.96
CA PRO A 248 9.75 2.65 15.14
C PRO A 248 10.48 3.01 13.84
N ASP A 249 11.82 3.07 13.86
CA ASP A 249 12.58 3.36 12.65
C ASP A 249 12.56 2.21 11.64
N ASP A 250 12.48 0.96 12.10
CA ASP A 250 12.32 -0.20 11.24
C ASP A 250 10.96 -0.15 10.54
N HIS A 251 9.89 0.12 11.29
CA HIS A 251 8.56 0.38 10.74
C HIS A 251 8.60 1.51 9.70
N MET A 252 9.14 2.68 10.04
CA MET A 252 9.23 3.83 9.14
C MET A 252 10.11 3.57 7.91
N ARG A 253 11.03 2.61 7.96
CA ARG A 253 11.88 2.25 6.82
C ARG A 253 11.06 1.74 5.64
N HIS A 254 9.97 1.01 5.90
CA HIS A 254 9.07 0.52 4.84
C HIS A 254 8.43 1.66 4.04
N LEU A 255 8.11 2.79 4.70
CA LEU A 255 7.65 4.00 4.00
C LEU A 255 8.80 4.71 3.28
N ARG A 256 9.93 4.94 3.97
CA ARG A 256 11.08 5.66 3.40
C ARG A 256 11.64 4.96 2.14
N ARG A 257 11.54 3.63 2.07
CA ARG A 257 12.03 2.78 0.97
C ARG A 257 10.90 2.19 0.13
N ILE A 258 9.72 2.81 0.14
CA ILE A 258 8.52 2.23 -0.51
C ILE A 258 8.67 2.02 -2.02
N ALA A 259 9.51 2.81 -2.69
CA ALA A 259 9.85 2.64 -4.10
C ALA A 259 10.40 1.23 -4.41
N GLU A 260 11.18 0.65 -3.48
CA GLU A 260 11.76 -0.69 -3.65
C GLU A 260 10.72 -1.78 -3.48
N LEU A 261 9.77 -1.57 -2.56
CA LEU A 261 8.62 -2.47 -2.38
C LEU A 261 7.71 -2.42 -3.61
N TRP A 262 7.44 -1.24 -4.16
CA TRP A 262 6.69 -1.07 -5.41
C TRP A 262 7.41 -1.76 -6.57
N LYS A 263 8.71 -1.53 -6.74
CA LYS A 263 9.52 -2.17 -7.77
C LYS A 263 9.56 -3.70 -7.64
N LYS A 264 9.52 -4.21 -6.41
CA LYS A 264 9.53 -5.65 -6.13
C LYS A 264 8.19 -6.31 -6.44
N ALA A 265 7.08 -5.60 -6.24
CA ALA A 265 5.76 -6.14 -6.53
C ALA A 265 5.67 -6.56 -8.00
N PRO A 266 4.99 -7.69 -8.32
CA PRO A 266 4.75 -8.06 -9.72
C PRO A 266 4.10 -6.88 -10.44
N ASP A 267 4.76 -6.35 -11.46
CA ASP A 267 4.36 -5.10 -12.12
C ASP A 267 2.85 -5.11 -12.41
N PRO A 268 2.07 -4.29 -11.70
CA PRO A 268 0.62 -4.29 -11.82
C PRO A 268 0.16 -3.73 -13.16
N PHE A 269 1.06 -3.03 -13.88
CA PHE A 269 0.80 -2.28 -15.09
C PHE A 269 1.48 -2.89 -16.32
N ALA A 270 2.24 -3.97 -16.15
CA ALA A 270 2.81 -4.71 -17.26
C ALA A 270 1.70 -5.11 -18.24
N LYS A 271 1.91 -4.83 -19.53
CA LYS A 271 1.04 -5.33 -20.59
C LYS A 271 1.03 -6.86 -20.49
N GLY A 272 -0.16 -7.44 -20.35
CA GLY A 272 -0.31 -8.90 -20.43
C GLY A 272 0.38 -9.40 -21.70
N ARG A 273 1.09 -10.52 -21.59
CA ARG A 273 1.63 -11.22 -22.76
C ARG A 273 0.50 -11.63 -23.70
#